data_AF-A0A815T1B2-F1
#
_entry.id   AF-A0A815T1B2-F1
#
_cell.length_a   1.000
_cell.length_b   1.000
_cell.length_c   1.000
_cell.angle_alpha   90.00
_cell.angle_beta   90.00
_cell.angle_gamma   90.00
#
_symmetry.space_group_name_H-M   'P 1'
#
loop_
_entity.id
_entity.type
_entity.pdbx_description
1 polymer ?
#
loop_
_entity_poly.entity_id
_entity_poly.type
_entity_poly.pdbx_seq_one_letter_code
_entity_poly.pdbx_strand_id
1 'polypeptide(L)'
;MIDHLLFYVNGKEILERNVEPEWTLLWYLRNKLRLTGSKLGCGEGGCGACTVLVSRSIDRDSGEIEHRTINACLAPLCSVDGCHVITVEGLGSTNKSNLHSTQIRLAELFATQCGFCTPGIVMSLYGTVTSKDNSLPTMEDIEESFDGNLCRCTGYRPILDAAKTFACDINKLDYQKSSLPRTSTTYDKCYSYVHQNTLPIDQVQFPDKLRDYIPQSIHIKDINFQDVGKSLNPQIDIGQIEGGFMQGIGLFTMEELIWGDEKLNKWIPLGQLYTCGVDTYKIPSFSDVPLDFRVSLLSDSSNPRAIYSSKGIGEPPILLATSAFFALKQACQAYRKQQGLSDYFTLHSPATVERLRMVCADEFTRRVCPDEYETFQPKGSY
;
A
#
# COMPACT_ATOMS: atom_id res chain seq x y z
N MET A 1 -33.63 27.44 -7.12
CA MET A 1 -33.11 26.29 -6.35
C MET A 1 -32.68 25.29 -7.40
N ILE A 2 -31.40 24.91 -7.44
CA ILE A 2 -30.88 23.99 -8.45
C ILE A 2 -31.52 22.62 -8.16
N ASP A 3 -32.29 22.10 -9.11
CA ASP A 3 -33.08 20.85 -9.02
C ASP A 3 -32.37 19.64 -9.67
N HIS A 4 -31.09 19.82 -10.04
CA HIS A 4 -30.30 18.82 -10.74
C HIS A 4 -28.80 18.99 -10.45
N LEU A 5 -28.03 17.91 -10.49
CA LEU A 5 -26.57 17.96 -10.50
C LEU A 5 -26.07 17.86 -11.94
N LEU A 6 -25.10 18.71 -12.29
CA LEU A 6 -24.43 18.69 -13.58
C LEU A 6 -22.93 18.48 -13.37
N PHE A 7 -22.40 17.36 -13.84
CA PHE A 7 -20.98 17.03 -13.73
C PHE A 7 -20.55 16.15 -14.91
N TYR A 8 -19.26 15.94 -15.06
CA TYR A 8 -18.71 15.06 -16.10
C TYR A 8 -18.13 13.80 -15.48
N VAL A 9 -18.31 12.65 -16.14
CA VAL A 9 -17.63 11.40 -15.80
C VAL A 9 -16.92 10.87 -17.03
N ASN A 10 -15.59 10.75 -16.97
CA ASN A 10 -14.76 10.27 -18.09
C ASN A 10 -15.04 11.02 -19.41
N GLY A 11 -15.26 12.33 -19.33
CA GLY A 11 -15.56 13.20 -20.47
C GLY A 11 -17.01 13.20 -20.94
N LYS A 12 -17.89 12.41 -20.32
CA LYS A 12 -19.33 12.38 -20.61
C LYS A 12 -20.11 13.25 -19.63
N GLU A 13 -20.94 14.14 -20.16
CA GLU A 13 -21.86 14.95 -19.37
C GLU A 13 -22.91 14.08 -18.67
N ILE A 14 -23.14 14.34 -17.39
CA ILE A 14 -24.16 13.72 -16.55
C ILE A 14 -25.04 14.83 -15.98
N LEU A 15 -26.33 14.76 -16.31
CA LEU A 15 -27.39 15.59 -15.74
C LEU A 15 -28.29 14.71 -14.89
N GLU A 16 -28.10 14.72 -13.57
CA GLU A 16 -28.90 13.92 -12.63
C GLU A 16 -29.97 14.78 -11.97
N ARG A 17 -31.24 14.43 -12.18
CA ARG A 17 -32.41 15.19 -11.67
C ARG A 17 -33.01 14.58 -10.41
N ASN A 18 -32.73 13.31 -10.14
CA ASN A 18 -33.30 12.57 -9.00
C ASN A 18 -32.18 12.13 -8.06
N VAL A 19 -31.49 13.10 -7.48
CA VAL A 19 -30.34 12.89 -6.58
C VAL A 19 -30.84 12.58 -5.19
N GLU A 20 -30.40 11.45 -4.65
CA GLU A 20 -30.56 11.18 -3.21
C GLU A 20 -29.34 11.72 -2.45
N PRO A 21 -29.53 12.53 -1.39
CA PRO A 21 -28.43 13.11 -0.60
C PRO A 21 -27.49 12.08 0.03
N GLU A 22 -27.96 10.86 0.27
CA GLU A 22 -27.19 9.76 0.84
C GLU A 22 -26.25 9.07 -0.17
N TRP A 23 -26.41 9.35 -1.46
CA TRP A 23 -25.54 8.73 -2.47
C TRP A 23 -24.12 9.26 -2.35
N THR A 24 -23.19 8.33 -2.16
CA THR A 24 -21.78 8.59 -2.35
C THR A 24 -21.43 8.53 -3.82
N LEU A 25 -20.37 9.23 -4.22
CA LEU A 25 -19.85 9.18 -5.59
C LEU A 25 -19.56 7.74 -6.02
N LEU A 26 -18.96 6.93 -5.13
CA LEU A 26 -18.69 5.52 -5.39
C LEU A 26 -19.96 4.72 -5.63
N TRP A 27 -21.01 4.94 -4.83
CA TRP A 27 -22.28 4.25 -5.02
C TRP A 27 -22.87 4.60 -6.40
N TYR A 28 -22.86 5.88 -6.77
CA TYR A 28 -23.40 6.35 -8.04
C TYR A 28 -22.63 5.77 -9.24
N LEU A 29 -21.30 5.84 -9.22
CA LEU A 29 -20.43 5.28 -10.26
C LEU A 29 -20.72 3.79 -10.50
N ARG A 30 -20.81 3.00 -9.42
CA ARG A 30 -20.96 1.54 -9.51
C ARG A 30 -22.39 1.10 -9.82
N ASN A 31 -23.40 1.72 -9.22
CA ASN A 31 -24.78 1.24 -9.27
C ASN A 31 -25.59 1.90 -10.39
N LYS A 32 -25.43 3.22 -10.59
CA LYS A 32 -26.14 3.95 -11.64
C LYS A 32 -25.39 3.89 -12.97
N LEU A 33 -24.11 4.28 -12.96
CA LEU A 33 -23.32 4.36 -14.20
C LEU A 33 -22.67 3.02 -14.60
N ARG A 34 -22.68 2.02 -13.73
CA ARG A 34 -22.06 0.69 -13.94
C ARG A 34 -20.56 0.75 -14.25
N LEU A 35 -19.89 1.80 -13.77
CA LEU A 35 -18.44 1.94 -13.75
C LEU A 35 -17.91 1.23 -12.49
N THR A 36 -17.56 -0.04 -12.65
CA THR A 36 -17.28 -0.96 -11.53
C THR A 36 -15.78 -1.11 -11.22
N GLY A 37 -14.92 -0.34 -11.91
CA GLY A 37 -13.47 -0.28 -11.72
C GLY A 37 -13.10 0.24 -10.33
N SER A 38 -13.68 1.35 -9.90
CA SER A 38 -13.51 1.86 -8.52
C SER A 38 -14.15 0.90 -7.52
N LYS A 39 -13.40 0.49 -6.47
CA LYS A 39 -13.82 -0.59 -5.55
C LYS A 39 -14.23 -0.06 -4.19
N LEU A 40 -15.28 -0.63 -3.61
CA LEU A 40 -15.61 -0.44 -2.19
C LEU A 40 -14.81 -1.46 -1.38
N GLY A 41 -13.73 -0.99 -0.72
CA GLY A 41 -12.91 -1.82 0.15
C GLY A 41 -13.34 -1.73 1.61
N CYS A 42 -13.17 -0.54 2.22
CA CYS A 42 -13.55 -0.29 3.61
C CYS A 42 -14.82 0.57 3.77
N GLY A 43 -15.02 1.57 2.92
CA GLY A 43 -16.15 2.51 3.02
C GLY A 43 -15.91 3.71 3.94
N GLU A 44 -14.73 3.80 4.56
CA GLU A 44 -14.36 4.86 5.51
C GLU A 44 -13.16 5.71 5.07
N GLY A 45 -12.71 5.53 3.82
CA GLY A 45 -11.57 6.28 3.25
C GLY A 45 -10.18 5.78 3.64
N GLY A 46 -10.07 4.71 4.45
CA GLY A 46 -8.78 4.19 4.90
C GLY A 46 -7.96 3.42 3.85
N CYS A 47 -8.60 2.78 2.86
CA CYS A 47 -7.88 1.83 1.97
C CYS A 47 -7.55 2.31 0.56
N GLY A 48 -8.11 3.42 0.08
CA GLY A 48 -7.82 3.98 -1.25
C GLY A 48 -8.32 3.19 -2.45
N ALA A 49 -8.94 2.01 -2.26
CA ALA A 49 -9.41 1.18 -3.38
C ALA A 49 -10.50 1.87 -4.25
N CYS A 50 -11.11 2.93 -3.73
CA CYS A 50 -12.10 3.77 -4.40
C CYS A 50 -11.53 5.09 -4.95
N THR A 51 -10.21 5.26 -5.01
CA THR A 51 -9.62 6.53 -5.46
C THR A 51 -10.03 6.87 -6.89
N VAL A 52 -10.49 8.10 -7.06
CA VAL A 52 -10.80 8.73 -8.36
C VAL A 52 -10.14 10.09 -8.43
N LEU A 53 -9.91 10.61 -9.63
CA LEU A 53 -9.43 11.97 -9.82
C LEU A 53 -10.64 12.90 -10.02
N VAL A 54 -10.68 14.02 -9.32
CA VAL A 54 -11.65 15.08 -9.54
C VAL A 54 -10.92 16.33 -10.00
N SER A 55 -11.36 16.84 -11.14
CA SER A 55 -10.88 18.09 -11.71
C SER A 55 -11.93 19.18 -11.54
N ARG A 56 -11.54 20.35 -11.04
CA ARG A 56 -12.44 21.50 -10.86
C ARG A 56 -11.75 22.79 -11.28
N SER A 57 -12.52 23.74 -11.79
CA SER A 57 -12.02 25.10 -12.01
C SER A 57 -11.87 25.82 -10.66
N ILE A 58 -10.71 26.43 -10.43
CA ILE A 58 -10.42 27.21 -9.21
C ILE A 58 -11.12 28.56 -9.28
N ASP A 59 -11.01 29.24 -10.43
CA ASP A 59 -11.69 30.48 -10.74
C ASP A 59 -12.25 30.42 -12.18
N ARG A 60 -13.48 30.93 -12.35
CA ARG A 60 -14.18 30.93 -13.64
C ARG A 60 -13.46 31.79 -14.67
N ASP A 61 -12.75 32.81 -14.21
CA ASP A 61 -12.10 33.81 -15.07
C ASP A 61 -10.62 33.49 -15.34
N SER A 62 -9.94 32.76 -14.45
CA SER A 62 -8.52 32.40 -14.63
C SER A 62 -8.30 31.25 -15.62
N GLY A 63 -9.30 30.38 -15.78
CA GLY A 63 -9.19 29.15 -16.58
C GLY A 63 -8.33 28.06 -15.92
N GLU A 64 -7.87 28.26 -14.69
CA GLU A 64 -7.02 27.31 -13.96
C GLU A 64 -7.84 26.12 -13.44
N ILE A 65 -7.30 24.91 -13.60
CA ILE A 65 -7.94 23.65 -13.23
C ILE A 65 -7.12 22.98 -12.12
N GLU A 66 -7.76 22.73 -10.99
CA GLU A 66 -7.21 21.92 -9.92
C GLU A 66 -7.52 20.44 -10.18
N HIS A 67 -6.51 19.59 -10.06
CA HIS A 67 -6.64 18.13 -10.11
C HIS A 67 -6.35 17.54 -8.74
N ARG A 68 -7.31 16.79 -8.17
CA ARG A 68 -7.14 16.17 -6.85
C ARG A 68 -7.71 14.76 -6.79
N THR A 69 -6.95 13.84 -6.22
CA THR A 69 -7.41 12.49 -5.92
C THR A 69 -8.25 12.48 -4.66
N ILE A 70 -9.38 11.77 -4.69
CA ILE A 70 -10.28 11.66 -3.54
C ILE A 70 -10.77 10.23 -3.37
N ASN A 71 -11.16 9.90 -2.13
CA ASN A 71 -11.87 8.66 -1.82
C ASN A 71 -13.35 8.77 -2.19
N ALA A 72 -13.76 8.12 -3.29
CA ALA A 72 -15.14 8.20 -3.77
C ALA A 72 -16.19 7.63 -2.78
N CYS A 73 -15.78 6.77 -1.83
CA CYS A 73 -16.68 6.25 -0.80
C CYS A 73 -17.12 7.31 0.23
N LEU A 74 -16.29 8.34 0.46
CA LEU A 74 -16.58 9.40 1.41
C LEU A 74 -17.19 10.65 0.75
N ALA A 75 -16.98 10.82 -0.55
CA ALA A 75 -17.48 11.97 -1.27
C ALA A 75 -19.01 11.86 -1.49
N PRO A 76 -19.83 12.76 -0.91
CA PRO A 76 -21.24 12.85 -1.28
C PRO A 76 -21.37 13.20 -2.76
N LEU A 77 -22.33 12.64 -3.49
CA LEU A 77 -22.48 12.90 -4.92
C LEU A 77 -22.71 14.39 -5.22
N CYS A 78 -23.39 15.11 -4.32
CA CYS A 78 -23.61 16.53 -4.46
C CYS A 78 -22.34 17.39 -4.36
N SER A 79 -21.23 16.86 -3.84
CA SER A 79 -19.96 17.63 -3.75
C SER A 79 -19.20 17.72 -5.07
N VAL A 80 -19.61 16.95 -6.09
CA VAL A 80 -18.98 16.97 -7.43
C VAL A 80 -19.79 17.74 -8.46
N ASP A 81 -20.77 18.55 -8.04
CA ASP A 81 -21.47 19.46 -8.96
C ASP A 81 -20.49 20.42 -9.63
N GLY A 82 -20.57 20.53 -10.95
CA GLY A 82 -19.66 21.33 -11.78
C GLY A 82 -18.25 20.76 -11.94
N CYS A 83 -17.97 19.55 -11.45
CA CYS A 83 -16.65 18.92 -11.53
C CYS A 83 -16.56 17.90 -12.68
N HIS A 84 -15.33 17.52 -13.03
CA HIS A 84 -15.05 16.38 -13.90
C HIS A 84 -14.41 15.25 -13.09
N VAL A 85 -15.14 14.15 -12.95
CA VAL A 85 -14.70 12.92 -12.30
C VAL A 85 -14.05 12.00 -13.35
N ILE A 86 -12.83 11.55 -13.07
CA ILE A 86 -12.10 10.59 -13.90
C ILE A 86 -11.88 9.33 -13.06
N THR A 87 -12.33 8.20 -13.60
CA THR A 87 -12.17 6.88 -12.98
C THR A 87 -11.12 6.06 -13.74
N VAL A 88 -10.75 4.88 -13.20
CA VAL A 88 -9.76 4.00 -13.85
C VAL A 88 -10.17 3.61 -15.28
N GLU A 89 -11.47 3.48 -15.55
CA GLU A 89 -12.02 3.19 -16.88
C GLU A 89 -11.88 4.37 -17.85
N GLY A 90 -11.75 5.60 -17.33
CA GLY A 90 -11.51 6.81 -18.10
C GLY A 90 -10.09 6.91 -18.65
N LEU A 91 -9.12 6.26 -17.99
CA LEU A 91 -7.72 6.30 -18.42
C LEU A 91 -7.44 5.45 -19.65
N GLY A 92 -8.07 4.27 -19.74
CA GLY A 92 -7.78 3.32 -20.79
C GLY A 92 -8.37 1.95 -20.52
N SER A 93 -8.54 1.16 -21.59
CA SER A 93 -9.09 -0.20 -21.53
C SER A 93 -8.40 -1.12 -22.52
N THR A 94 -8.19 -2.37 -22.13
CA THR A 94 -7.66 -3.42 -23.01
C THR A 94 -8.52 -3.64 -24.25
N ASN A 95 -9.85 -3.58 -24.11
CA ASN A 95 -10.81 -3.70 -25.23
C ASN A 95 -10.63 -2.64 -26.33
N LYS A 96 -10.06 -1.49 -25.99
CA LYS A 96 -9.79 -0.38 -26.92
C LYS A 96 -8.31 -0.24 -27.25
N SER A 97 -7.46 -1.12 -26.69
CA SER A 97 -6.00 -1.11 -26.83
C SER A 97 -5.36 0.26 -26.57
N ASN A 98 -5.92 1.02 -25.62
CA ASN A 98 -5.52 2.40 -25.32
C ASN A 98 -5.15 2.59 -23.84
N LEU A 99 -4.48 1.60 -23.25
CA LEU A 99 -4.09 1.67 -21.84
C LEU A 99 -3.20 2.90 -21.58
N HIS A 100 -3.45 3.57 -20.46
CA HIS A 100 -2.63 4.68 -20.02
C HIS A 100 -1.26 4.17 -19.53
N SER A 101 -0.22 5.01 -19.62
CA SER A 101 1.15 4.65 -19.23
C SER A 101 1.23 4.13 -17.80
N THR A 102 0.47 4.70 -16.86
CA THR A 102 0.37 4.21 -15.46
C THR A 102 -0.20 2.78 -15.40
N GLN A 103 -1.23 2.46 -16.18
CA GLN A 103 -1.80 1.10 -16.24
C GLN A 103 -0.82 0.09 -16.83
N ILE A 104 -0.15 0.46 -17.93
CA ILE A 104 0.86 -0.37 -18.58
C ILE A 104 2.01 -0.65 -17.61
N ARG A 105 2.53 0.39 -16.96
CA ARG A 105 3.70 0.28 -16.10
C ARG A 105 3.46 -0.61 -14.88
N LEU A 106 2.31 -0.48 -14.24
CA LEU A 106 1.95 -1.36 -13.13
C LEU A 106 1.80 -2.82 -13.59
N ALA A 107 1.25 -3.06 -14.79
CA ALA A 107 1.11 -4.40 -15.33
C ALA A 107 2.48 -5.03 -15.68
N GLU A 108 3.36 -4.28 -16.34
CA GLU A 108 4.68 -4.75 -16.78
C GLU A 108 5.66 -5.03 -15.64
N LEU A 109 5.53 -4.30 -14.53
CA LEU A 109 6.41 -4.43 -13.36
C LEU A 109 5.75 -5.21 -12.21
N PHE A 110 4.74 -6.02 -12.54
CA PHE A 110 4.11 -6.96 -11.61
C PHE A 110 3.59 -6.30 -10.32
N ALA A 111 3.19 -5.03 -10.41
CA ALA A 111 2.64 -4.23 -9.32
C ALA A 111 1.20 -4.64 -8.95
N THR A 112 0.78 -5.86 -9.32
CA THR A 112 -0.57 -6.37 -9.15
C THR A 112 -0.53 -7.88 -8.95
N GLN A 113 -1.25 -8.34 -7.92
CA GLN A 113 -1.50 -9.76 -7.68
C GLN A 113 -3.00 -10.07 -7.73
N CYS A 114 -3.76 -9.79 -6.66
CA CYS A 114 -5.21 -10.01 -6.64
C CYS A 114 -5.99 -8.98 -7.47
N GLY A 115 -5.38 -7.82 -7.75
CA GLY A 115 -5.97 -6.77 -8.59
C GLY A 115 -7.01 -5.87 -7.92
N PHE A 116 -7.40 -6.13 -6.67
CA PHE A 116 -8.50 -5.39 -6.03
C PHE A 116 -8.14 -3.93 -5.74
N CYS A 117 -6.92 -3.68 -5.23
CA CYS A 117 -6.41 -2.34 -4.91
C CYS A 117 -5.84 -1.60 -6.14
N THR A 118 -5.53 -2.32 -7.23
CA THR A 118 -4.87 -1.77 -8.41
C THR A 118 -5.57 -0.55 -9.01
N PRO A 119 -6.92 -0.48 -9.14
CA PRO A 119 -7.59 0.73 -9.60
C PRO A 119 -7.25 1.97 -8.78
N GLY A 120 -7.26 1.86 -7.44
CA GLY A 120 -6.94 2.97 -6.55
C GLY A 120 -5.50 3.43 -6.67
N ILE A 121 -4.56 2.48 -6.76
CA ILE A 121 -3.13 2.74 -6.92
C ILE A 121 -2.87 3.43 -8.28
N VAL A 122 -3.48 2.94 -9.37
CA VAL A 122 -3.37 3.57 -10.70
C VAL A 122 -3.87 5.01 -10.66
N MET A 123 -5.03 5.25 -10.04
CA MET A 123 -5.62 6.58 -9.97
C MET A 123 -4.83 7.53 -9.08
N SER A 124 -4.21 7.03 -8.02
CA SER A 124 -3.37 7.82 -7.12
C SER A 124 -2.10 8.26 -7.83
N LEU A 125 -1.39 7.32 -8.48
CA LEU A 125 -0.21 7.64 -9.29
C LEU A 125 -0.56 8.58 -10.46
N TYR A 126 -1.67 8.33 -11.13
CA TYR A 126 -2.15 9.20 -12.20
C TYR A 126 -2.40 10.62 -11.69
N GLY A 127 -3.10 10.77 -10.57
CA GLY A 127 -3.37 12.07 -9.99
C GLY A 127 -2.11 12.84 -9.59
N THR A 128 -1.12 12.17 -9.00
CA THR A 128 0.18 12.76 -8.68
C THR A 128 0.87 13.31 -9.93
N VAL A 129 0.93 12.49 -10.99
CA VAL A 129 1.53 12.90 -12.27
C VAL A 129 0.75 14.04 -12.92
N THR A 130 -0.59 14.01 -12.89
CA THR A 130 -1.44 15.04 -13.50
C THR A 130 -1.42 16.36 -12.72
N SER A 131 -1.29 16.33 -11.40
CA SER A 131 -1.30 17.53 -10.55
C SER A 131 -0.05 18.41 -10.69
N LYS A 132 1.03 17.89 -11.28
CA LYS A 132 2.35 18.53 -11.33
C LYS A 132 2.59 19.41 -12.56
N ASP A 133 1.54 19.77 -13.28
CA ASP A 133 1.49 20.80 -14.33
C ASP A 133 2.81 20.98 -15.10
N ASN A 134 3.12 20.00 -15.96
CA ASN A 134 4.31 19.94 -16.82
C ASN A 134 5.64 19.62 -16.14
N SER A 135 5.63 19.30 -14.85
CA SER A 135 6.75 18.70 -14.13
C SER A 135 6.47 17.25 -13.78
N LEU A 136 7.53 16.44 -13.74
CA LEU A 136 7.44 15.07 -13.24
C LEU A 136 7.50 15.10 -11.70
N PRO A 137 6.71 14.26 -10.99
CA PRO A 137 6.76 14.19 -9.54
C PRO A 137 8.14 13.75 -9.03
N THR A 138 8.47 14.07 -7.78
CA THR A 138 9.61 13.47 -7.08
C THR A 138 9.26 12.07 -6.56
N MET A 139 10.25 11.32 -6.10
CA MET A 139 9.99 10.07 -5.38
C MET A 139 9.19 10.29 -4.10
N GLU A 140 9.43 11.39 -3.39
CA GLU A 140 8.67 11.75 -2.19
C GLU A 140 7.19 11.99 -2.53
N ASP A 141 6.90 12.77 -3.59
CA ASP A 141 5.52 12.98 -4.06
C ASP A 141 4.81 11.64 -4.41
N ILE A 142 5.56 10.70 -4.99
CA ILE A 142 5.03 9.37 -5.34
C ILE A 142 4.75 8.56 -4.08
N GLU A 143 5.66 8.53 -3.11
CA GLU A 143 5.50 7.81 -1.85
C GLU A 143 4.31 8.35 -1.06
N GLU A 144 4.22 9.68 -0.89
CA GLU A 144 3.09 10.36 -0.22
C GLU A 144 1.75 10.03 -0.89
N SER A 145 1.72 9.90 -2.22
CA SER A 145 0.48 9.58 -2.94
C SER A 145 -0.07 8.19 -2.65
N PHE A 146 0.75 7.29 -2.11
CA PHE A 146 0.34 5.93 -1.76
C PHE A 146 -0.02 5.74 -0.29
N ASP A 147 0.19 6.71 0.59
CA ASP A 147 -0.18 6.62 2.01
C ASP A 147 -1.66 6.26 2.22
N GLY A 148 -2.53 6.73 1.32
CA GLY A 148 -3.96 6.40 1.32
C GLY A 148 -4.34 5.08 0.63
N ASN A 149 -3.39 4.30 0.10
CA ASN A 149 -3.65 3.10 -0.70
C ASN A 149 -3.08 1.84 -0.05
N LEU A 150 -3.97 0.98 0.44
CA LEU A 150 -3.58 -0.27 1.09
C LEU A 150 -3.49 -1.42 0.09
N CYS A 151 -2.36 -2.15 0.12
CA CYS A 151 -2.17 -3.38 -0.64
C CYS A 151 -1.71 -4.52 0.26
N ARG A 152 -2.54 -5.56 0.37
CA ARG A 152 -2.24 -6.72 1.20
C ARG A 152 -1.42 -7.81 0.50
N CYS A 153 -1.27 -7.71 -0.82
CA CYS A 153 -0.75 -8.81 -1.64
C CYS A 153 0.70 -8.56 -2.09
N THR A 154 1.00 -7.37 -2.60
CA THR A 154 2.25 -7.13 -3.34
C THR A 154 3.47 -6.81 -2.46
N GLY A 155 3.27 -6.51 -1.17
CA GLY A 155 4.34 -5.98 -0.32
C GLY A 155 4.86 -4.61 -0.76
N TYR A 156 4.09 -3.88 -1.59
CA TYR A 156 4.35 -2.55 -2.14
C TYR A 156 5.58 -2.36 -3.04
N ARG A 157 6.63 -3.16 -2.91
CA ARG A 157 7.86 -3.00 -3.68
C ARG A 157 7.68 -2.96 -5.21
N PRO A 158 6.94 -3.89 -5.85
CA PRO A 158 6.72 -3.82 -7.29
C PRO A 158 5.84 -2.63 -7.71
N ILE A 159 4.99 -2.11 -6.82
CA ILE A 159 4.22 -0.88 -7.04
C ILE A 159 5.18 0.32 -7.10
N LEU A 160 6.10 0.42 -6.14
CA LEU A 160 7.11 1.47 -6.13
C LEU A 160 8.04 1.38 -7.34
N ASP A 161 8.49 0.17 -7.69
CA ASP A 161 9.33 -0.06 -8.86
C ASP A 161 8.64 0.37 -10.17
N ALA A 162 7.31 0.26 -10.24
CA ALA A 162 6.51 0.81 -11.32
C ALA A 162 6.35 2.34 -11.26
N ALA A 163 5.96 2.85 -10.10
CA ALA A 163 5.64 4.26 -9.92
C ALA A 163 6.87 5.16 -10.07
N LYS A 164 8.02 4.74 -9.54
CA LYS A 164 9.28 5.47 -9.61
C LYS A 164 9.66 5.83 -11.05
N THR A 165 9.25 5.04 -12.03
CA THR A 165 9.54 5.34 -13.44
C THR A 165 8.89 6.63 -13.97
N PHE A 166 7.99 7.25 -13.20
CA PHE A 166 7.40 8.55 -13.45
C PHE A 166 8.09 9.68 -12.66
N ALA A 167 9.11 9.39 -11.85
CA ALA A 167 9.79 10.35 -10.98
C ALA A 167 10.90 11.12 -11.71
N CYS A 168 11.11 12.39 -11.37
CA CYS A 168 12.17 13.24 -11.94
C CYS A 168 13.57 13.02 -11.34
N ASP A 169 13.66 12.53 -10.12
CA ASP A 169 14.85 12.56 -9.26
C ASP A 169 15.59 11.21 -9.13
N ILE A 170 15.23 10.22 -9.97
CA ILE A 170 15.87 8.91 -9.97
C ILE A 170 17.24 8.93 -10.67
N ASN A 171 18.28 8.57 -9.93
CA ASN A 171 19.59 8.34 -10.52
C ASN A 171 19.70 6.91 -11.10
N LYS A 172 20.44 6.75 -12.21
CA LYS A 172 20.77 5.43 -12.81
C LYS A 172 21.32 4.40 -11.80
N LEU A 173 21.99 4.86 -10.74
CA LEU A 173 22.56 4.02 -9.70
C LEU A 173 21.51 3.43 -8.73
N ASP A 174 20.37 4.07 -8.53
CA ASP A 174 19.33 3.57 -7.61
C ASP A 174 18.52 2.42 -8.24
N TYR A 175 18.63 2.25 -9.57
CA TYR A 175 18.18 1.06 -10.29
C TYR A 175 19.18 -0.11 -10.19
N GLN A 176 20.48 0.18 -10.02
CA GLN A 176 21.56 -0.82 -9.92
C GLN A 176 21.85 -1.27 -8.48
N LYS A 177 21.47 -0.48 -7.47
CA LYS A 177 21.66 -0.81 -6.04
C LYS A 177 20.74 -1.91 -5.51
N SER A 178 19.82 -2.47 -6.30
CA SER A 178 19.17 -3.74 -5.93
C SER A 178 20.22 -4.85 -6.03
N SER A 179 20.92 -5.10 -4.92
CA SER A 179 22.00 -6.08 -4.83
C SER A 179 21.46 -7.49 -4.97
N LEU A 180 21.25 -7.96 -6.20
CA LEU A 180 20.99 -9.36 -6.49
C LEU A 180 21.90 -9.87 -7.61
N PRO A 181 22.40 -11.11 -7.50
CA PRO A 181 22.92 -11.84 -8.65
C PRO A 181 21.71 -12.24 -9.52
N ARG A 182 21.39 -11.44 -10.54
CA ARG A 182 20.24 -11.64 -11.43
C ARG A 182 20.73 -11.90 -12.85
N THR A 183 20.26 -12.98 -13.46
CA THR A 183 20.66 -13.41 -14.81
C THR A 183 20.40 -12.32 -15.85
N SER A 184 21.45 -11.95 -16.58
CA SER A 184 21.54 -10.74 -17.42
C SER A 184 20.55 -10.65 -18.59
N THR A 185 19.93 -11.75 -19.02
CA THR A 185 19.29 -11.82 -20.34
C THR A 185 17.83 -11.36 -20.41
N THR A 186 17.07 -11.39 -19.31
CA THR A 186 15.67 -10.93 -19.28
C THR A 186 15.58 -9.46 -18.88
N TYR A 187 16.50 -9.02 -18.01
CA TYR A 187 16.55 -7.66 -17.49
C TYR A 187 17.09 -6.67 -18.52
N ASP A 188 18.12 -7.04 -19.29
CA ASP A 188 18.58 -6.20 -20.39
C ASP A 188 17.50 -6.03 -21.45
N LYS A 189 16.62 -7.02 -21.66
CA LYS A 189 15.47 -6.92 -22.57
C LYS A 189 14.33 -6.08 -21.99
N CYS A 190 13.98 -6.22 -20.72
CA CYS A 190 12.99 -5.32 -20.10
C CYS A 190 13.53 -3.90 -19.98
N TYR A 191 14.78 -3.69 -19.56
CA TYR A 191 15.40 -2.37 -19.47
C TYR A 191 15.61 -1.72 -20.84
N SER A 192 16.09 -2.47 -21.85
CA SER A 192 16.15 -1.96 -23.23
C SER A 192 14.77 -1.75 -23.83
N TYR A 193 13.76 -2.58 -23.55
CA TYR A 193 12.36 -2.31 -23.94
C TYR A 193 11.79 -1.07 -23.23
N VAL A 194 12.08 -0.91 -21.93
CA VAL A 194 11.66 0.23 -21.09
C VAL A 194 12.33 1.55 -21.51
N HIS A 195 13.53 1.51 -22.10
CA HIS A 195 14.25 2.69 -22.62
C HIS A 195 14.14 2.87 -24.15
N GLN A 196 13.90 1.82 -24.93
CA GLN A 196 13.72 1.87 -26.38
C GLN A 196 12.24 2.07 -26.77
N ASN A 197 11.31 1.64 -25.91
CA ASN A 197 9.87 1.89 -25.99
C ASN A 197 9.37 2.68 -24.78
N THR A 198 10.10 3.70 -24.34
CA THR A 198 9.45 4.83 -23.66
C THR A 198 8.31 5.27 -24.57
N LEU A 199 7.10 4.76 -24.31
CA LEU A 199 5.89 5.38 -24.82
C LEU A 199 6.03 6.84 -24.39
N PRO A 200 5.88 7.80 -25.32
CA PRO A 200 6.01 9.19 -24.96
C PRO A 200 5.09 9.43 -23.75
N ILE A 201 5.69 9.81 -22.63
CA ILE A 201 4.95 10.63 -21.68
C ILE A 201 4.62 11.86 -22.53
N ASP A 202 3.34 12.08 -22.82
CA ASP A 202 2.93 13.28 -23.55
C ASP A 202 3.59 14.48 -22.85
N GLN A 203 4.53 15.12 -23.54
CA GLN A 203 5.50 16.02 -22.92
C GLN A 203 4.87 17.36 -22.56
N VAL A 204 5.39 17.95 -21.49
CA VAL A 204 5.87 19.33 -21.52
C VAL A 204 7.24 19.39 -20.82
N GLN A 205 8.12 20.32 -21.21
CA GLN A 205 9.55 20.39 -20.82
C GLN A 205 9.94 21.73 -20.16
N PHE A 206 10.82 21.73 -19.14
CA PHE A 206 12.12 22.47 -18.98
C PHE A 206 12.80 22.19 -17.58
N PRO A 207 14.04 22.69 -17.22
CA PRO A 207 15.21 21.94 -16.70
C PRO A 207 15.72 22.50 -15.33
N ASP A 208 16.92 22.28 -14.79
CA ASP A 208 17.80 21.12 -14.52
C ASP A 208 18.56 21.40 -13.19
N LYS A 209 18.04 22.29 -12.34
CA LYS A 209 18.78 22.81 -11.18
C LYS A 209 17.89 22.77 -9.97
N LEU A 210 18.11 21.77 -9.11
CA LEU A 210 18.51 21.97 -7.71
C LEU A 210 18.36 20.65 -6.97
N ARG A 211 19.50 19.96 -6.82
CA ARG A 211 19.72 18.96 -5.77
C ARG A 211 20.06 19.72 -4.48
N ASP A 212 19.55 19.27 -3.33
CA ASP A 212 20.35 18.60 -2.28
C ASP A 212 19.71 18.61 -0.86
N TYR A 213 19.71 17.40 -0.26
CA TYR A 213 19.87 17.01 1.17
C TYR A 213 18.70 16.59 2.12
N ILE A 214 19.11 15.80 3.14
CA ILE A 214 18.66 14.49 3.71
C ILE A 214 18.15 14.62 5.19
N PRO A 215 17.30 13.73 5.79
CA PRO A 215 17.77 12.64 6.72
C PRO A 215 16.95 11.33 6.89
N GLN A 216 17.69 10.21 6.76
CA GLN A 216 17.74 8.89 7.44
C GLN A 216 16.53 8.22 8.14
N SER A 217 16.37 6.91 7.88
CA SER A 217 15.65 5.93 8.73
C SER A 217 16.37 4.55 8.80
N ILE A 218 15.95 3.74 9.77
CA ILE A 218 16.61 2.55 10.35
C ILE A 218 16.58 1.32 9.41
N HIS A 219 17.65 0.51 9.39
CA HIS A 219 17.78 -0.67 8.52
C HIS A 219 17.41 -1.99 9.24
N ILE A 220 16.47 -2.73 8.67
CA ILE A 220 16.25 -4.17 8.91
C ILE A 220 16.79 -4.91 7.68
N LYS A 221 17.67 -5.90 7.88
CA LYS A 221 18.23 -6.74 6.81
C LYS A 221 17.66 -8.16 6.94
N ASP A 222 16.68 -8.49 6.12
CA ASP A 222 16.15 -9.85 6.03
C ASP A 222 16.58 -10.53 4.72
N ILE A 223 17.00 -11.79 4.83
CA ILE A 223 17.33 -12.65 3.70
C ILE A 223 16.35 -13.82 3.72
N ASN A 224 15.38 -13.81 2.81
CA ASN A 224 14.43 -14.91 2.66
C ASN A 224 14.93 -15.87 1.58
N PHE A 225 15.23 -17.11 1.97
CA PHE A 225 15.63 -18.18 1.05
C PHE A 225 14.44 -19.12 0.83
N GLN A 226 13.88 -19.13 -0.38
CA GLN A 226 12.63 -19.85 -0.68
C GLN A 226 12.80 -20.84 -1.82
N ASP A 227 12.29 -22.06 -1.61
CA ASP A 227 12.23 -23.10 -2.63
C ASP A 227 10.92 -23.02 -3.41
N VAL A 228 10.95 -22.31 -4.54
CA VAL A 228 9.78 -22.11 -5.41
C VAL A 228 9.69 -23.14 -6.55
N GLY A 229 10.58 -24.14 -6.56
CA GLY A 229 10.68 -25.10 -7.66
C GLY A 229 11.16 -24.45 -8.96
N LYS A 230 10.48 -24.73 -10.08
CA LYS A 230 10.77 -24.05 -11.36
C LYS A 230 9.80 -22.88 -11.54
N SER A 231 10.27 -21.70 -11.16
CA SER A 231 9.49 -20.47 -11.31
C SER A 231 9.09 -20.22 -12.78
N LEU A 232 7.79 -19.97 -13.00
CA LEU A 232 7.27 -19.48 -14.28
C LEU A 232 7.63 -18.01 -14.50
N ASN A 233 7.56 -17.22 -13.43
CA ASN A 233 7.97 -15.83 -13.40
C ASN A 233 8.55 -15.47 -12.03
N PRO A 234 9.89 -15.38 -11.92
CA PRO A 234 10.56 -15.14 -10.64
C PRO A 234 10.16 -13.82 -9.97
N GLN A 235 9.72 -12.81 -10.73
CA GLN A 235 9.34 -11.52 -10.15
C GLN A 235 7.99 -11.58 -9.43
N ILE A 236 7.04 -12.38 -9.96
CA ILE A 236 5.77 -12.64 -9.28
C ILE A 236 6.02 -13.41 -7.98
N ASP A 237 6.88 -14.42 -8.05
CA ASP A 237 7.22 -15.25 -6.89
C ASP A 237 7.91 -14.42 -5.80
N ILE A 238 8.82 -13.52 -6.16
CA ILE A 238 9.44 -12.57 -5.22
C ILE A 238 8.38 -11.67 -4.58
N GLY A 239 7.48 -11.07 -5.36
CA GLY A 239 6.42 -10.22 -4.81
C GLY A 239 5.45 -10.97 -3.89
N GLN A 240 5.21 -12.27 -4.13
CA GLN A 240 4.45 -13.13 -3.23
C GLN A 240 5.20 -13.39 -1.92
N ILE A 241 6.53 -13.55 -1.97
CA ILE A 241 7.37 -13.75 -0.79
C ILE A 241 7.43 -12.48 0.07
N GLU A 242 7.65 -11.33 -0.56
CA GLU A 242 7.65 -10.03 0.10
C GLU A 242 6.28 -9.75 0.73
N GLY A 243 5.21 -9.96 -0.04
CA GLY A 243 3.84 -9.84 0.43
C GLY A 243 3.53 -10.76 1.61
N GLY A 244 3.84 -12.05 1.50
CA GLY A 244 3.61 -13.03 2.56
C GLY A 244 4.40 -12.71 3.83
N PHE A 245 5.65 -12.26 3.72
CA PHE A 245 6.41 -11.83 4.87
C PHE A 245 5.79 -10.59 5.55
N MET A 246 5.41 -9.58 4.77
CA MET A 246 4.73 -8.39 5.32
C MET A 246 3.39 -8.75 5.98
N GLN A 247 2.63 -9.69 5.42
CA GLN A 247 1.43 -10.24 6.07
C GLN A 247 1.76 -10.89 7.41
N GLY A 248 2.84 -11.66 7.48
CA GLY A 248 3.32 -12.26 8.72
C GLY A 248 3.78 -11.23 9.74
N ILE A 249 4.44 -10.15 9.32
CA ILE A 249 4.80 -9.03 10.22
C ILE A 249 3.53 -8.49 10.86
N GLY A 250 2.52 -8.14 10.06
CA GLY A 250 1.22 -7.71 10.56
C GLY A 250 0.65 -8.69 11.57
N LEU A 251 0.53 -9.97 11.20
CA LEU A 251 0.01 -11.04 12.04
C LEU A 251 0.71 -11.13 13.41
N PHE A 252 2.05 -11.04 13.42
CA PHE A 252 2.83 -11.27 14.63
C PHE A 252 3.11 -10.01 15.46
N THR A 253 2.93 -8.80 14.92
CA THR A 253 3.32 -7.56 15.61
C THR A 253 2.24 -6.49 15.69
N MET A 254 1.23 -6.48 14.81
CA MET A 254 0.26 -5.37 14.73
C MET A 254 -1.20 -5.80 14.89
N GLU A 255 -1.54 -6.95 14.33
CA GLU A 255 -2.91 -7.34 13.96
C GLU A 255 -3.69 -7.94 15.14
N GLU A 256 -3.93 -7.13 16.18
CA GLU A 256 -4.61 -7.59 17.39
C GLU A 256 -6.10 -7.80 17.16
N LEU A 257 -6.62 -8.95 17.61
CA LEU A 257 -8.05 -9.22 17.65
C LEU A 257 -8.62 -8.77 18.99
N ILE A 258 -9.50 -7.77 18.96
CA ILE A 258 -10.09 -7.18 20.17
C ILE A 258 -11.55 -7.59 20.26
N TRP A 259 -11.88 -8.34 21.30
CA TRP A 259 -13.22 -8.84 21.55
C TRP A 259 -13.85 -8.14 22.76
N GLY A 260 -15.15 -7.90 22.71
CA GLY A 260 -15.90 -7.49 23.89
C GLY A 260 -15.92 -8.58 24.94
N ASP A 261 -15.47 -8.23 26.14
CA ASP A 261 -15.35 -9.15 27.27
C ASP A 261 -15.72 -8.46 28.59
N GLU A 262 -15.98 -9.26 29.62
CA GLU A 262 -16.45 -8.78 30.92
C GLU A 262 -15.37 -8.09 31.77
N LYS A 263 -14.09 -8.15 31.39
CA LYS A 263 -12.96 -7.70 32.20
C LYS A 263 -12.32 -6.42 31.65
N LEU A 264 -11.76 -6.51 30.45
CA LEU A 264 -10.93 -5.51 29.79
C LEU A 264 -11.74 -4.64 28.83
N ASN A 265 -12.55 -5.27 27.98
CA ASN A 265 -13.20 -4.63 26.85
C ASN A 265 -14.73 -4.46 27.03
N LYS A 266 -15.13 -4.01 28.22
CA LYS A 266 -16.54 -3.82 28.61
C LYS A 266 -17.34 -2.83 27.74
N TRP A 267 -16.63 -1.99 26.98
CA TRP A 267 -17.19 -0.99 26.09
C TRP A 267 -17.61 -1.57 24.73
N ILE A 268 -17.17 -2.79 24.41
CA ILE A 268 -17.60 -3.55 23.24
C ILE A 268 -18.63 -4.58 23.72
N PRO A 269 -19.75 -4.79 22.98
CA PRO A 269 -20.71 -5.84 23.32
C PRO A 269 -20.06 -7.22 23.48
N LEU A 270 -20.49 -7.97 24.50
CA LEU A 270 -19.89 -9.25 24.87
C LEU A 270 -19.86 -10.22 23.68
N GLY A 271 -18.66 -10.72 23.35
CA GLY A 271 -18.43 -11.65 22.24
C GLY A 271 -18.37 -11.01 20.85
N GLN A 272 -18.48 -9.69 20.74
CA GLN A 272 -18.34 -8.98 19.46
C GLN A 272 -16.89 -8.64 19.17
N LEU A 273 -16.43 -8.90 17.95
CA LEU A 273 -15.12 -8.45 17.45
C LEU A 273 -15.21 -6.96 17.10
N TYR A 274 -14.30 -6.16 17.63
CA TYR A 274 -14.19 -4.74 17.32
C TYR A 274 -13.34 -4.49 16.07
N THR A 275 -12.20 -5.17 15.95
CA THR A 275 -11.23 -5.06 14.85
C THR A 275 -11.75 -5.74 13.57
N CYS A 276 -12.78 -5.18 12.95
CA CYS A 276 -13.46 -5.73 11.77
C CYS A 276 -13.18 -4.95 10.47
N GLY A 277 -12.59 -3.76 10.56
CA GLY A 277 -12.31 -2.84 9.45
C GLY A 277 -10.89 -2.28 9.54
N VAL A 278 -10.42 -1.59 8.49
CA VAL A 278 -9.04 -1.05 8.48
C VAL A 278 -8.89 0.18 9.37
N ASP A 279 -9.99 0.82 9.76
CA ASP A 279 -10.09 1.83 10.80
C ASP A 279 -9.86 1.29 12.22
N THR A 280 -10.28 0.06 12.46
CA THR A 280 -10.30 -0.61 13.78
C THR A 280 -9.20 -1.66 13.90
N TYR A 281 -8.44 -1.90 12.83
CA TYR A 281 -7.42 -2.94 12.74
C TYR A 281 -6.23 -2.45 11.91
N LYS A 282 -5.07 -2.36 12.56
CA LYS A 282 -3.83 -1.91 11.93
C LYS A 282 -3.22 -3.02 11.08
N ILE A 283 -2.88 -2.67 9.84
CA ILE A 283 -2.07 -3.51 8.95
C ILE A 283 -0.78 -2.77 8.60
N PRO A 284 0.29 -3.50 8.21
CA PRO A 284 1.49 -2.89 7.65
C PRO A 284 1.17 -2.00 6.44
N SER A 285 1.66 -0.78 6.53
CA SER A 285 1.62 0.27 5.52
C SER A 285 2.85 0.23 4.62
N PHE A 286 2.93 1.15 3.67
CA PHE A 286 4.10 1.33 2.83
C PHE A 286 5.37 1.59 3.66
N SER A 287 5.28 2.43 4.70
CA SER A 287 6.41 2.82 5.54
C SER A 287 6.95 1.68 6.42
N ASP A 288 6.16 0.60 6.59
CA ASP A 288 6.56 -0.56 7.39
C ASP A 288 7.41 -1.55 6.58
N VAL A 289 7.51 -1.37 5.25
CA VAL A 289 8.32 -2.25 4.38
C VAL A 289 9.81 -1.97 4.58
N PRO A 290 10.65 -3.00 4.80
CA PRO A 290 12.09 -2.81 4.90
C PRO A 290 12.66 -2.14 3.64
N LEU A 291 13.49 -1.11 3.84
CA LEU A 291 14.20 -0.42 2.75
C LEU A 291 15.11 -1.37 1.95
N ASP A 292 15.69 -2.38 2.61
CA ASP A 292 16.54 -3.42 2.01
C ASP A 292 15.92 -4.81 2.24
N PHE A 293 14.96 -5.17 1.37
CA PHE A 293 14.32 -6.49 1.37
C PHE A 293 14.99 -7.39 0.32
N ARG A 294 15.74 -8.41 0.77
CA ARG A 294 16.45 -9.34 -0.13
C ARG A 294 15.80 -10.71 -0.15
N VAL A 295 15.22 -11.08 -1.28
CA VAL A 295 14.68 -12.42 -1.54
C VAL A 295 15.62 -13.20 -2.45
N SER A 296 16.02 -14.40 -2.01
CA SER A 296 16.79 -15.36 -2.79
C SER A 296 15.93 -16.59 -3.09
N LEU A 297 15.88 -17.01 -4.35
CA LEU A 297 15.19 -18.22 -4.76
C LEU A 297 16.21 -19.36 -4.87
N LEU A 298 15.89 -20.52 -4.32
CA LEU A 298 16.72 -21.72 -4.49
C LEU A 298 16.65 -22.17 -5.95
N SER A 299 17.80 -22.20 -6.64
CA SER A 299 17.88 -22.74 -8.00
C SER A 299 17.89 -24.28 -7.99
N ASP A 300 17.45 -24.87 -9.11
CA ASP A 300 17.59 -26.30 -9.43
C ASP A 300 16.79 -27.30 -8.55
N SER A 301 15.73 -26.84 -7.89
CA SER A 301 14.88 -27.66 -7.02
C SER A 301 13.66 -28.30 -7.73
N SER A 302 13.88 -28.96 -8.87
CA SER A 302 12.79 -29.47 -9.72
C SER A 302 11.86 -30.46 -8.99
N ASN A 303 10.55 -30.31 -9.17
CA ASN A 303 9.54 -31.24 -8.70
C ASN A 303 8.82 -31.84 -9.93
N PRO A 304 9.24 -33.00 -10.43
CA PRO A 304 8.70 -33.56 -11.67
C PRO A 304 7.24 -34.05 -11.55
N ARG A 305 6.71 -34.14 -10.33
CA ARG A 305 5.33 -34.58 -10.06
C ARG A 305 4.31 -33.44 -10.06
N ALA A 306 4.76 -32.22 -9.77
CA ALA A 306 3.89 -31.05 -9.74
C ALA A 306 3.83 -30.38 -11.12
N ILE A 307 2.68 -29.79 -11.44
CA ILE A 307 2.48 -29.02 -12.67
C ILE A 307 3.53 -27.89 -12.69
N TYR A 308 4.39 -27.87 -13.71
CA TYR A 308 5.54 -26.96 -13.82
C TYR A 308 6.51 -26.96 -12.63
N SER A 309 6.61 -28.05 -11.87
CA SER A 309 7.40 -28.07 -10.62
C SER A 309 6.96 -27.03 -9.59
N SER A 310 5.67 -26.63 -9.61
CA SER A 310 5.09 -25.69 -8.65
C SER A 310 5.23 -26.16 -7.20
N LYS A 311 5.43 -25.18 -6.31
CA LYS A 311 5.47 -25.31 -4.84
C LYS A 311 4.72 -24.13 -4.21
N GLY A 312 4.25 -24.27 -2.97
CA GLY A 312 3.61 -23.18 -2.25
C GLY A 312 4.62 -22.09 -1.88
N ILE A 313 4.28 -20.82 -2.15
CA ILE A 313 5.18 -19.67 -2.00
C ILE A 313 4.69 -18.71 -0.91
N GLY A 314 3.38 -18.61 -0.69
CA GLY A 314 2.79 -17.59 0.19
C GLY A 314 2.83 -17.92 1.68
N GLU A 315 2.56 -19.17 2.08
CA GLU A 315 2.51 -19.52 3.51
C GLU A 315 3.89 -19.57 4.21
N PRO A 316 4.98 -20.08 3.59
CA PRO A 316 6.28 -20.14 4.28
C PRO A 316 6.84 -18.75 4.68
N PRO A 317 6.78 -17.71 3.83
CA PRO A 317 7.17 -16.34 4.20
C PRO A 317 6.33 -15.74 5.33
N ILE A 318 5.02 -16.05 5.41
CA ILE A 318 4.19 -15.61 6.54
C ILE A 318 4.77 -16.15 7.85
N LEU A 319 5.06 -17.45 7.93
CA LEU A 319 5.63 -18.04 9.15
C LEU A 319 7.04 -17.51 9.44
N LEU A 320 7.84 -17.22 8.41
CA LEU A 320 9.18 -16.68 8.57
C LEU A 320 9.19 -15.34 9.29
N ALA A 321 8.13 -14.53 9.15
CA ALA A 321 7.99 -13.27 9.89
C ALA A 321 7.92 -13.43 11.42
N THR A 322 7.77 -14.65 11.95
CA THR A 322 8.01 -14.92 13.39
C THR A 322 9.42 -14.50 13.82
N SER A 323 10.39 -14.43 12.91
CA SER A 323 11.72 -13.90 13.17
C SER A 323 11.68 -12.49 13.78
N ALA A 324 10.81 -11.61 13.25
CA ALA A 324 10.64 -10.25 13.74
C ALA A 324 10.06 -10.24 15.17
N PHE A 325 9.08 -11.10 15.45
CA PHE A 325 8.55 -11.29 16.81
C PHE A 325 9.64 -11.74 17.80
N PHE A 326 10.48 -12.71 17.42
CA PHE A 326 11.58 -13.16 18.27
C PHE A 326 12.71 -12.13 18.40
N ALA A 327 12.95 -11.31 17.37
CA ALA A 327 13.89 -10.20 17.42
C ALA A 327 13.41 -9.12 18.42
N LEU A 328 12.13 -8.76 18.38
CA LEU A 328 11.51 -7.86 19.35
C LEU A 328 11.59 -8.43 20.78
N LYS A 329 11.35 -9.72 20.95
CA LYS A 329 11.51 -10.41 22.24
C LYS A 329 12.95 -10.30 22.75
N GLN A 330 13.94 -10.58 21.91
CA GLN A 330 15.35 -10.48 22.27
C GLN A 330 15.77 -9.04 22.61
N ALA A 331 15.25 -8.05 21.89
CA ALA A 331 15.47 -6.63 22.19
C ALA A 331 14.93 -6.26 23.59
N CYS A 332 13.72 -6.72 23.92
CA CYS A 332 13.14 -6.53 25.25
C CYS A 332 13.95 -7.25 26.34
N GLN A 333 14.44 -8.47 26.08
CA GLN A 333 15.33 -9.20 27.00
C GLN A 333 16.62 -8.41 27.30
N ALA A 334 17.28 -7.92 26.25
CA ALA A 334 18.49 -7.12 26.38
C ALA A 334 18.25 -5.84 27.21
N TYR A 335 17.13 -5.15 26.99
CA TYR A 335 16.76 -3.97 27.76
C TYR A 335 16.46 -4.29 29.23
N ARG A 336 15.65 -5.33 29.50
CA ARG A 336 15.34 -5.78 30.88
C ARG A 336 16.60 -6.14 31.67
N LYS A 337 17.56 -6.80 31.02
CA LYS A 337 18.86 -7.13 31.62
C LYS A 337 19.64 -5.88 32.03
N GLN A 338 19.62 -4.82 31.22
CA GLN A 338 20.24 -3.53 31.57
C GLN A 338 19.56 -2.87 32.79
N GLN A 339 18.26 -3.10 32.97
CA GLN A 339 17.48 -2.58 34.09
C GLN A 339 17.54 -3.47 35.35
N GLY A 340 18.36 -4.51 35.36
CA GLY A 340 18.50 -5.46 36.47
C GLY A 340 17.27 -6.36 36.68
N LEU A 341 16.41 -6.50 35.67
CA LEU A 341 15.22 -7.35 35.73
C LEU A 341 15.52 -8.78 35.27
N SER A 342 14.59 -9.70 35.56
CA SER A 342 14.63 -11.08 35.07
C SER A 342 14.65 -11.15 33.54
N ASP A 343 15.49 -12.04 33.03
CA ASP A 343 15.59 -12.38 31.60
C ASP A 343 14.34 -13.11 31.08
N TYR A 344 13.64 -13.81 31.98
CA TYR A 344 12.40 -14.51 31.63
C TYR A 344 11.19 -13.57 31.72
N PHE A 345 10.40 -13.55 30.63
CA PHE A 345 9.06 -12.96 30.58
C PHE A 345 8.25 -13.59 29.42
N THR A 346 6.93 -13.44 29.51
CA THR A 346 6.00 -13.87 28.45
C THR A 346 5.72 -12.70 27.51
N LEU A 347 5.87 -12.92 26.21
CA LEU A 347 5.42 -12.00 25.17
C LEU A 347 4.34 -12.70 24.35
N HIS A 348 3.18 -12.08 24.24
CA HIS A 348 2.06 -12.59 23.47
C HIS A 348 2.05 -11.98 22.06
N SER A 349 1.72 -12.79 21.06
CA SER A 349 1.46 -12.31 19.71
C SER A 349 0.01 -11.78 19.60
N PRO A 350 -0.24 -10.70 18.86
CA PRO A 350 0.76 -9.83 18.24
C PRO A 350 1.55 -9.02 19.28
N ALA A 351 2.84 -8.79 19.02
CA ALA A 351 3.71 -7.96 19.84
C ALA A 351 3.50 -6.47 19.55
N THR A 352 2.30 -5.97 19.88
CA THR A 352 1.94 -4.56 19.69
C THR A 352 2.87 -3.62 20.44
N VAL A 353 2.95 -2.37 20.00
CA VAL A 353 3.81 -1.34 20.62
C VAL A 353 3.51 -1.20 22.10
N GLU A 354 2.24 -1.27 22.48
CA GLU A 354 1.79 -1.17 23.85
C GLU A 354 2.23 -2.38 24.68
N ARG A 355 2.11 -3.60 24.14
CA ARG A 355 2.60 -4.83 24.80
C ARG A 355 4.11 -4.82 24.98
N LEU A 356 4.86 -4.43 23.93
CA LEU A 356 6.31 -4.27 24.00
C LEU A 356 6.72 -3.26 25.07
N ARG A 357 6.02 -2.13 25.15
CA ARG A 357 6.28 -1.08 26.14
C ARG A 357 6.08 -1.59 27.57
N MET A 358 5.01 -2.34 27.83
CA MET A 358 4.75 -2.92 29.14
C MET A 358 5.83 -3.92 29.55
N VAL A 359 6.26 -4.77 28.62
CA VAL A 359 7.25 -5.81 28.84
C VAL A 359 8.66 -5.24 29.13
N CYS A 360 9.04 -4.11 28.52
CA CYS A 360 10.31 -3.45 28.78
C CYS A 360 10.46 -2.98 30.24
N ALA A 361 9.34 -2.68 30.92
CA ALA A 361 9.29 -2.33 32.34
C ALA A 361 10.27 -1.22 32.77
N ASP A 362 10.26 -0.12 32.00
CA ASP A 362 11.07 1.07 32.25
C ASP A 362 10.56 1.93 33.42
N GLU A 363 11.29 3.00 33.71
CA GLU A 363 10.98 3.94 34.79
C GLU A 363 9.54 4.50 34.73
N PHE A 364 9.01 4.74 33.53
CA PHE A 364 7.65 5.27 33.37
C PHE A 364 6.62 4.18 33.68
N THR A 365 6.81 2.97 33.15
CA THR A 365 5.90 1.85 33.40
C THR A 365 5.84 1.52 34.90
N ARG A 366 6.99 1.55 35.60
CA ARG A 366 7.05 1.34 37.06
C ARG A 366 6.34 2.40 37.88
N ARG A 367 6.30 3.65 37.42
CA ARG A 367 5.57 4.74 38.08
C ARG A 367 4.06 4.58 37.97
N VAL A 368 3.57 3.96 36.89
CA VAL A 368 2.14 3.83 36.58
C VAL A 368 1.57 2.49 37.07
N CYS A 369 2.30 1.40 36.93
CA CYS A 369 1.91 0.05 37.36
C CYS A 369 3.05 -0.65 38.14
N PRO A 370 3.33 -0.25 39.39
CA PRO A 370 4.48 -0.77 40.15
C PRO A 370 4.40 -2.28 40.42
N ASP A 371 3.20 -2.85 40.64
CA ASP A 371 3.03 -4.24 41.09
C ASP A 371 2.40 -5.18 40.03
N GLU A 372 1.94 -4.67 38.89
CA GLU A 372 1.18 -5.43 37.89
C GLU A 372 1.62 -5.23 36.44
N TYR A 373 2.78 -4.62 36.17
CA TYR A 373 3.19 -4.30 34.79
C TYR A 373 3.32 -5.53 33.87
N GLU A 374 3.50 -6.74 34.42
CA GLU A 374 3.57 -8.00 33.65
C GLU A 374 2.19 -8.56 33.27
N THR A 375 1.14 -8.19 34.00
CA THR A 375 -0.24 -8.64 33.78
C THR A 375 -1.16 -7.54 33.24
N PHE A 376 -0.71 -6.29 33.32
CA PHE A 376 -1.45 -5.13 32.87
C PHE A 376 -1.51 -5.10 31.34
N GLN A 377 -2.71 -5.18 30.80
CA GLN A 377 -2.96 -4.96 29.38
C GLN A 377 -3.42 -3.50 29.18
N PRO A 378 -2.60 -2.67 28.53
CA PRO A 378 -2.96 -1.30 28.24
C PRO A 378 -4.15 -1.28 27.28
N LYS A 379 -5.02 -0.27 27.44
CA LYS A 379 -6.00 0.05 26.40
C LYS A 379 -5.19 0.50 25.19
N GLY A 380 -5.22 -0.29 24.13
CA GLY A 380 -4.44 -0.06 22.91
C GLY A 380 -4.76 1.30 22.30
N SER A 381 -3.84 1.79 21.47
CA SER A 381 -4.13 2.88 20.53
C SER A 381 -4.96 2.29 19.39
N TYR A 382 -6.27 2.19 19.62
CA TYR A 382 -7.23 1.73 18.61
C TYR A 382 -7.41 2.80 17.55
#